data_AF-A0A3P4ATM8-F1
#
_entry.id   AF-A0A3P4ATM8-F1
#
_cell.length_a   1.000
_cell.length_b   1.000
_cell.length_c   1.000
_cell.angle_alpha   90.00
_cell.angle_beta   90.00
_cell.angle_gamma   90.00
#
_symmetry.space_group_name_H-M   'P 1'
#
loop_
_entity.id
_entity.type
_entity.pdbx_description
1 polymer ?
#
loop_
_entity_poly.entity_id
_entity_poly.type
_entity_poly.pdbx_seq_one_letter_code
_entity_poly.pdbx_strand_id
1 'polypeptide(L)'
;MYGLLGLLGVLLMVRRQAPSAYIVLDPGHGGQDPGAVAPDGTREADLNLAQALTLKEYLVALGYRVGFTRTSDVYVPLSERIAMARRIGARLFISVHHDTPTASRPGVYYSPHPGSEELARTVAAALGEGAWVRPSSASRFGRLYIDDFPGPAILVEFGPTRPISRAERIARAQAVASPIAEFARRWTA
;
A
#
# COMPACT_ATOMS: atom_id res chain seq x y z
N MET A 1 -65.25 -5.70 -0.97
CA MET A 1 -64.82 -4.32 -0.68
C MET A 1 -63.82 -4.38 0.47
N TYR A 2 -62.55 -4.04 0.16
CA TYR A 2 -61.47 -3.49 1.00
C TYR A 2 -61.30 -4.00 2.46
N GLY A 3 -60.13 -4.42 2.94
CA GLY A 3 -58.79 -4.20 2.41
C GLY A 3 -57.71 -5.05 3.07
N LEU A 4 -56.69 -5.32 2.26
CA LEU A 4 -55.34 -5.70 2.66
C LEU A 4 -54.77 -4.64 3.62
N LEU A 5 -54.30 -5.06 4.79
CA LEU A 5 -53.28 -4.34 5.54
C LEU A 5 -52.10 -5.30 5.71
N GLY A 6 -51.13 -5.15 4.81
CA GLY A 6 -49.90 -5.90 4.81
C GLY A 6 -49.08 -5.60 6.06
N LEU A 7 -48.76 -6.64 6.82
CA LEU A 7 -47.68 -6.58 7.79
C LEU A 7 -46.38 -6.42 7.00
N LEU A 8 -45.93 -5.17 6.90
CA LEU A 8 -44.62 -4.80 6.40
C LEU A 8 -43.60 -5.35 7.41
N GLY A 9 -43.19 -6.61 7.21
CA GLY A 9 -42.06 -7.19 7.92
C GLY A 9 -40.82 -6.37 7.57
N VAL A 10 -40.46 -5.45 8.45
CA VAL A 10 -39.15 -4.78 8.41
C VAL A 10 -38.11 -5.86 8.70
N LEU A 11 -37.69 -6.56 7.64
CA LEU A 11 -36.47 -7.33 7.68
C LEU A 11 -35.34 -6.30 7.78
N LEU A 12 -34.93 -5.99 9.01
CA LEU A 12 -33.63 -5.41 9.29
C LEU A 12 -32.58 -6.40 8.74
N MET A 13 -32.30 -6.30 7.44
CA MET A 13 -31.04 -6.75 6.90
C MET A 13 -29.96 -5.89 7.56
N VAL A 14 -29.52 -6.32 8.74
CA VAL A 14 -28.17 -6.00 9.21
C VAL A 14 -27.26 -6.60 8.14
N ARG A 15 -26.82 -5.77 7.18
CA ARG A 15 -25.73 -6.15 6.30
C ARG A 15 -24.57 -6.52 7.22
N ARG A 16 -24.21 -7.80 7.23
CA ARG A 16 -22.99 -8.30 7.86
C ARG A 16 -21.82 -7.42 7.40
N GLN A 17 -21.05 -6.89 8.34
CA GLN A 17 -19.88 -6.05 8.07
C GLN A 17 -18.89 -6.76 7.13
N ALA A 18 -18.38 -6.04 6.12
CA ALA A 18 -17.13 -6.36 5.42
C ALA A 18 -16.45 -5.01 5.11
N PRO A 19 -15.12 -4.83 5.26
CA PRO A 19 -14.02 -5.78 5.08
C PRO A 19 -13.50 -6.38 6.38
N SER A 20 -12.55 -7.31 6.31
CA SER A 20 -11.38 -7.40 7.22
C SER A 20 -10.10 -7.12 6.45
N ALA A 21 -9.58 -5.89 6.54
CA ALA A 21 -8.42 -5.34 5.81
C ALA A 21 -8.44 -5.53 4.28
N TYR A 22 -8.83 -4.48 3.54
CA TYR A 22 -8.81 -4.50 2.07
C TYR A 22 -7.52 -3.96 1.43
N ILE A 23 -6.63 -3.37 2.21
CA ILE A 23 -5.31 -2.97 1.75
C ILE A 23 -4.31 -3.41 2.82
N VAL A 24 -3.24 -4.11 2.43
CA VAL A 24 -2.09 -4.33 3.31
C VAL A 24 -0.98 -3.38 2.88
N LEU A 25 -0.50 -2.60 3.85
CA LEU A 25 0.72 -1.82 3.70
C LEU A 25 1.87 -2.64 4.27
N ASP A 26 2.90 -2.85 3.48
CA ASP A 26 4.14 -3.49 3.90
C ASP A 26 5.23 -2.44 4.02
N PRO A 27 5.59 -1.98 5.23
CA PRO A 27 6.79 -1.17 5.39
C PRO A 27 8.02 -2.05 5.13
N GLY A 28 8.73 -1.78 4.04
CA GLY A 28 9.94 -2.53 3.65
C GLY A 28 10.99 -2.53 4.75
N HIS A 29 11.88 -3.53 4.74
CA HIS A 29 12.98 -3.68 5.72
C HIS A 29 12.49 -3.81 7.18
N GLY A 30 13.33 -3.48 8.16
CA GLY A 30 13.03 -3.48 9.61
C GLY A 30 13.99 -4.34 10.44
N GLY A 31 14.20 -3.95 11.70
CA GLY A 31 15.05 -4.65 12.66
C GLY A 31 16.51 -4.71 12.19
N GLN A 32 17.02 -5.93 11.99
CA GLN A 32 18.38 -6.17 11.51
C GLN A 32 18.63 -5.73 10.06
N ASP A 33 17.56 -5.48 9.30
CA ASP A 33 17.65 -4.98 7.93
C ASP A 33 17.26 -3.49 7.93
N PRO A 34 18.23 -2.55 7.88
CA PRO A 34 17.91 -1.13 7.86
C PRO A 34 17.45 -0.63 6.49
N GLY A 35 17.56 -1.46 5.45
CA GLY A 35 17.50 -1.03 4.05
C GLY A 35 18.66 -0.11 3.69
N ALA A 36 18.42 0.86 2.81
CA ALA A 36 19.37 1.93 2.55
C ALA A 36 19.64 2.77 3.81
N VAL A 37 20.89 3.23 3.96
CA VAL A 37 21.28 4.16 5.02
C VAL A 37 21.93 5.38 4.38
N ALA A 38 21.36 6.55 4.64
CA ALA A 38 21.91 7.82 4.16
C ALA A 38 23.18 8.22 4.93
N PRO A 39 24.04 9.12 4.40
CA PRO A 39 25.26 9.54 5.08
C PRO A 39 25.06 10.14 6.48
N ASP A 40 23.88 10.68 6.78
CA ASP A 40 23.52 11.21 8.09
C ASP A 40 22.93 10.18 9.07
N GLY A 41 22.91 8.90 8.68
CA GLY A 41 22.39 7.80 9.48
C GLY A 41 20.88 7.55 9.32
N THR A 42 20.18 8.32 8.46
CA THR A 42 18.77 8.03 8.16
C THR A 42 18.61 6.63 7.59
N ARG A 43 17.83 5.78 8.26
CA ARG A 43 17.55 4.40 7.81
C ARG A 43 16.26 4.37 7.00
N GLU A 44 16.30 3.66 5.88
CA GLU A 44 15.13 3.45 5.02
C GLU A 44 13.97 2.79 5.78
N ALA A 45 14.27 1.78 6.61
CA ALA A 45 13.28 1.07 7.41
C ALA A 45 12.43 2.00 8.29
N ASP A 46 13.02 3.08 8.83
CA ASP A 46 12.33 4.07 9.67
C ASP A 46 11.41 4.97 8.83
N LEU A 47 11.89 5.43 7.67
CA LEU A 47 11.10 6.20 6.72
C LEU A 47 9.91 5.40 6.21
N ASN A 48 10.13 4.13 5.86
CA ASN A 48 9.11 3.22 5.37
C ASN A 48 8.01 3.00 6.40
N LEU A 49 8.40 2.76 7.66
CA LEU A 49 7.45 2.60 8.76
C LEU A 49 6.63 3.87 8.97
N ALA A 50 7.28 5.03 9.07
CA ALA A 50 6.61 6.31 9.28
C ALA A 50 5.65 6.65 8.14
N GLN A 51 6.08 6.44 6.89
CA GLN A 51 5.28 6.72 5.69
C GLN A 51 4.06 5.80 5.61
N ALA A 52 4.22 4.51 5.89
CA ALA A 52 3.12 3.54 5.89
C ALA A 52 2.09 3.83 7.00
N LEU A 53 2.54 4.16 8.21
CA LEU A 53 1.66 4.55 9.31
C LEU A 53 0.87 5.82 8.96
N THR A 54 1.51 6.81 8.34
CA THR A 54 0.85 8.04 7.89
C THR A 54 -0.14 7.75 6.76
N LEU A 55 0.22 6.93 5.77
CA LEU A 55 -0.67 6.53 4.67
C LEU A 55 -1.92 5.80 5.16
N LYS A 56 -1.79 4.96 6.18
CA LYS A 56 -2.94 4.27 6.80
C LYS A 56 -3.98 5.25 7.32
N GLU A 57 -3.60 6.36 7.93
CA GLU A 57 -4.54 7.37 8.44
C GLU A 57 -5.44 7.90 7.32
N TYR A 58 -4.86 8.22 6.16
CA TYR A 58 -5.60 8.71 5.01
C TYR A 58 -6.46 7.64 4.34
N LEU A 59 -5.96 6.41 4.19
CA LEU A 59 -6.75 5.31 3.64
C LEU A 59 -7.93 4.95 4.56
N VAL A 60 -7.75 5.00 5.89
CA VAL A 60 -8.84 4.80 6.85
C VAL A 60 -9.87 5.93 6.77
N ALA A 61 -9.44 7.18 6.64
CA ALA A 61 -10.33 8.32 6.44
C ALA A 61 -11.18 8.20 5.15
N LEU A 62 -10.65 7.50 4.13
CA LEU A 62 -11.36 7.19 2.88
C LEU A 62 -12.26 5.93 2.97
N GLY A 63 -12.40 5.32 4.16
CA GLY A 63 -13.30 4.21 4.41
C GLY A 63 -12.68 2.81 4.27
N TYR A 64 -11.35 2.70 4.11
CA TYR A 64 -10.68 1.41 3.94
C TYR A 64 -10.23 0.83 5.27
N ARG A 65 -10.33 -0.51 5.38
CA ARG A 65 -9.59 -1.23 6.40
C ARG A 65 -8.17 -1.50 5.92
N VAL A 66 -7.20 -1.16 6.75
CA VAL A 66 -5.77 -1.28 6.44
C VAL A 66 -5.09 -2.24 7.41
N GLY A 67 -4.40 -3.25 6.88
CA GLY A 67 -3.53 -4.16 7.61
C GLY A 67 -2.05 -3.84 7.38
N PHE A 68 -1.18 -4.46 8.17
CA PHE A 68 0.27 -4.28 8.07
C PHE A 68 1.01 -5.62 8.16
N THR A 69 2.19 -5.67 7.57
CA THR A 69 3.19 -6.73 7.83
C THR A 69 4.03 -6.43 9.06
N ARG A 70 4.27 -5.15 9.37
CA ARG A 70 4.87 -4.68 10.63
C ARG A 70 4.37 -3.29 11.01
N THR A 71 4.33 -3.01 12.31
CA THR A 71 4.01 -1.68 12.88
C THR A 71 5.08 -1.17 13.83
N SER A 72 6.21 -1.87 13.92
CA SER A 72 7.39 -1.54 14.74
C SER A 72 8.68 -1.85 13.98
N ASP A 73 9.83 -1.51 14.57
CA ASP A 73 11.15 -1.79 14.00
C ASP A 73 11.53 -3.27 14.23
N VAL A 74 10.94 -4.15 13.40
CA VAL A 74 11.17 -5.59 13.43
C VAL A 74 11.40 -6.12 12.03
N TYR A 75 12.24 -7.14 11.92
CA TYR A 75 12.48 -7.83 10.66
C TYR A 75 11.34 -8.81 10.35
N VAL A 76 10.79 -8.74 9.13
CA VAL A 76 9.82 -9.71 8.61
C VAL A 76 10.38 -10.31 7.30
N PRO A 77 10.55 -11.64 7.19
CA PRO A 77 10.99 -12.27 5.96
C PRO A 77 10.04 -12.00 4.78
N LEU A 78 10.58 -11.90 3.56
CA LEU A 78 9.79 -11.54 2.37
C LEU A 78 8.59 -12.47 2.11
N SER A 79 8.79 -13.79 2.27
CA SER A 79 7.71 -14.78 2.12
C SER A 79 6.62 -14.63 3.19
N GLU A 80 7.01 -14.28 4.41
CA GLU A 80 6.08 -14.07 5.53
C GLU A 80 5.20 -12.83 5.30
N ARG A 81 5.75 -11.76 4.71
CA ARG A 81 4.99 -10.55 4.34
C ARG A 81 3.79 -10.89 3.45
N ILE A 82 4.01 -11.72 2.44
CA ILE A 82 2.95 -12.20 1.53
C ILE A 82 1.99 -13.16 2.24
N ALA A 83 2.50 -14.09 3.05
CA ALA A 83 1.68 -15.02 3.81
C ALA A 83 0.76 -14.30 4.82
N MET A 84 1.25 -13.23 5.46
CA MET A 84 0.45 -12.36 6.33
C MET A 84 -0.66 -11.67 5.53
N ALA A 85 -0.33 -11.05 4.39
CA ALA A 85 -1.32 -10.38 3.55
C ALA A 85 -2.43 -11.33 3.08
N ARG A 86 -2.07 -12.56 2.69
CA ARG A 86 -3.02 -13.62 2.32
C ARG A 86 -3.91 -14.03 3.50
N ARG A 87 -3.34 -14.28 4.69
CA ARG A 87 -4.09 -14.63 5.92
C ARG A 87 -5.06 -13.53 6.35
N ILE A 88 -4.67 -12.28 6.14
CA ILE A 88 -5.48 -11.10 6.42
C ILE A 88 -6.68 -10.99 5.44
N GLY A 89 -6.63 -11.64 4.28
CA GLY A 89 -7.63 -11.51 3.23
C GLY A 89 -7.47 -10.23 2.41
N ALA A 90 -6.24 -9.73 2.31
CA ALA A 90 -5.93 -8.51 1.55
C ALA A 90 -6.32 -8.67 0.08
N ARG A 91 -6.82 -7.57 -0.51
CA ARG A 91 -7.13 -7.49 -1.94
C ARG A 91 -6.09 -6.69 -2.72
N LEU A 92 -5.45 -5.74 -2.05
CA LEU A 92 -4.32 -4.98 -2.55
C LEU A 92 -3.14 -5.14 -1.59
N PHE A 93 -1.95 -5.26 -2.15
CA PHE A 93 -0.69 -5.26 -1.40
C PHE A 93 0.19 -4.09 -1.85
N ILE A 94 0.63 -3.27 -0.91
CA ILE A 94 1.44 -2.07 -1.20
C ILE A 94 2.70 -2.13 -0.35
N SER A 95 3.82 -2.46 -0.97
CA SER A 95 5.14 -2.37 -0.36
C SER A 95 5.58 -0.91 -0.37
N VAL A 96 5.93 -0.38 0.80
CA VAL A 96 6.33 1.02 1.01
C VAL A 96 7.84 1.07 1.23
N HIS A 97 8.54 1.72 0.31
CA HIS A 97 9.99 1.88 0.30
C HIS A 97 10.43 3.33 0.08
N HIS A 98 11.69 3.60 0.41
CA HIS A 98 12.44 4.76 -0.05
C HIS A 98 13.70 4.22 -0.72
N ASP A 99 14.01 4.70 -1.90
CA ASP A 99 15.09 4.14 -2.71
C ASP A 99 16.45 4.49 -2.06
N THR A 100 17.52 4.01 -2.68
CA THR A 100 18.89 4.40 -2.38
C THR A 100 19.04 5.92 -2.21
N PRO A 101 19.98 6.40 -1.37
CA PRO A 101 20.16 7.84 -1.14
C PRO A 101 20.50 8.62 -2.42
N THR A 102 21.02 7.94 -3.43
CA THR A 102 21.38 8.49 -4.75
C THR A 102 20.23 8.51 -5.75
N ALA A 103 19.05 7.96 -5.41
CA ALA A 103 17.90 7.99 -6.30
C ALA A 103 17.45 9.44 -6.54
N SER A 104 17.12 9.75 -7.79
CA SER A 104 16.76 11.13 -8.18
C SER A 104 15.28 11.45 -8.02
N ARG A 105 14.41 10.43 -8.00
CA ARG A 105 12.96 10.61 -8.08
C ARG A 105 12.19 9.40 -7.54
N PRO A 106 10.92 9.58 -7.14
CA PRO A 106 10.04 8.47 -6.78
C PRO A 106 9.75 7.53 -7.96
N GLY A 107 9.17 6.38 -7.66
CA GLY A 107 8.57 5.54 -8.68
C GLY A 107 7.87 4.31 -8.11
N VAL A 108 7.34 3.50 -9.00
CA VAL A 108 6.50 2.36 -8.62
C VAL A 108 6.84 1.14 -9.47
N TYR A 109 7.20 0.06 -8.78
CA TYR A 109 7.23 -1.27 -9.36
C TYR A 109 5.84 -1.91 -9.28
N TYR A 110 5.43 -2.65 -10.31
CA TYR A 110 4.18 -3.40 -10.31
C TYR A 110 4.40 -4.88 -10.58
N SER A 111 3.63 -5.74 -9.90
CA SER A 111 3.62 -7.18 -10.14
C SER A 111 2.97 -7.55 -11.48
N PRO A 112 3.19 -8.76 -12.04
CA PRO A 112 2.59 -9.18 -13.31
C PRO A 112 1.05 -9.30 -13.33
N HIS A 113 0.39 -9.13 -12.18
CA HIS A 113 -1.05 -9.23 -12.08
C HIS A 113 -1.74 -8.09 -12.89
N PRO A 114 -2.81 -8.35 -13.67
CA PRO A 114 -3.36 -7.37 -14.63
C PRO A 114 -3.74 -6.00 -14.05
N GLY A 115 -4.24 -5.95 -12.81
CA GLY A 115 -4.59 -4.70 -12.14
C GLY A 115 -3.40 -3.88 -11.59
N SER A 116 -2.20 -4.47 -11.52
CA SER A 116 -1.06 -3.83 -10.83
C SER A 116 -0.47 -2.68 -11.62
N GLU A 117 -0.45 -2.77 -12.96
CA GLU A 117 0.10 -1.69 -13.79
C GLU A 117 -0.78 -0.43 -13.72
N GLU A 118 -2.10 -0.57 -13.81
CA GLU A 118 -3.04 0.55 -13.65
C GLU A 118 -2.88 1.22 -12.28
N LEU A 119 -2.84 0.41 -11.22
CA LEU A 119 -2.59 0.90 -9.86
C LEU A 119 -1.25 1.65 -9.78
N ALA A 120 -0.17 1.09 -10.33
CA ALA A 120 1.14 1.75 -10.29
C ALA A 120 1.17 3.07 -11.07
N ARG A 121 0.51 3.15 -12.23
CA ARG A 121 0.44 4.38 -13.03
C ARG A 121 -0.29 5.50 -12.28
N THR A 122 -1.42 5.19 -11.65
CA THR A 122 -2.18 6.19 -10.88
C THR A 122 -1.43 6.65 -9.62
N VAL A 123 -0.74 5.74 -8.93
CA VAL A 123 0.12 6.09 -7.78
C VAL A 123 1.33 6.91 -8.22
N ALA A 124 2.03 6.52 -9.29
CA ALA A 124 3.18 7.27 -9.78
C ALA A 124 2.80 8.69 -10.23
N ALA A 125 1.67 8.85 -10.92
CA ALA A 125 1.17 10.18 -11.30
C ALA A 125 0.94 11.08 -10.07
N ALA A 126 0.48 10.53 -8.95
CA ALA A 126 0.29 11.27 -7.71
C ALA A 126 1.58 11.55 -6.93
N LEU A 127 2.65 10.78 -7.15
CA LEU A 127 3.97 11.04 -6.55
C LEU A 127 4.67 12.26 -7.15
N GLY A 128 4.24 12.70 -8.33
CA GLY A 128 4.71 13.91 -8.99
C GLY A 128 5.31 13.65 -10.38
N GLU A 129 5.60 14.75 -11.07
CA GLU A 129 6.15 14.69 -12.43
C GLU A 129 7.47 13.92 -12.47
N GLY A 130 7.60 13.05 -13.47
CA GLY A 130 8.81 12.27 -13.71
C GLY A 130 8.92 10.98 -12.87
N ALA A 131 7.99 10.70 -11.95
CA ALA A 131 7.94 9.42 -11.25
C ALA A 131 7.86 8.26 -12.26
N TRP A 132 8.72 7.26 -12.11
CA TRP A 132 8.78 6.15 -13.06
C TRP A 132 7.80 5.03 -12.69
N VAL A 133 7.40 4.26 -13.70
CA VAL A 133 6.57 3.06 -13.56
C VAL A 133 7.29 1.92 -14.25
N ARG A 134 7.53 0.81 -13.54
CA ARG A 134 8.28 -0.33 -14.07
C ARG A 134 7.64 -1.66 -13.64
N PRO A 135 7.66 -2.69 -14.48
CA PRO A 135 7.31 -4.03 -14.00
C PRO A 135 8.37 -4.48 -12.99
N SER A 136 7.97 -5.31 -12.03
CA SER A 136 8.86 -5.96 -11.06
C SER A 136 10.03 -6.71 -11.70
N SER A 137 9.83 -7.21 -12.92
CA SER A 137 10.86 -7.88 -13.73
C SER A 137 11.99 -6.97 -14.18
N ALA A 138 11.78 -5.64 -14.18
CA ALA A 138 12.80 -4.65 -14.45
C ALA A 138 13.58 -4.23 -13.18
N SER A 139 13.31 -4.86 -12.03
CA SER A 139 14.15 -4.69 -10.84
C SER A 139 15.52 -5.35 -11.05
N ARG A 140 16.52 -4.94 -10.25
CA ARG A 140 17.86 -5.56 -10.28
C ARG A 140 17.88 -7.06 -9.96
N PHE A 141 16.79 -7.56 -9.37
CA PHE A 141 16.63 -8.96 -9.00
C PHE A 141 15.90 -9.78 -10.08
N GLY A 142 15.45 -9.16 -11.18
CA GLY A 142 14.67 -9.80 -12.25
C GLY A 142 13.25 -10.20 -11.84
N ARG A 143 12.91 -10.10 -10.55
CA ARG A 143 11.59 -10.36 -9.95
C ARG A 143 11.55 -9.74 -8.56
N LEU A 144 10.40 -9.25 -8.13
CA LEU A 144 10.18 -8.80 -6.74
C LEU A 144 9.21 -9.73 -6.01
N TYR A 145 9.32 -9.79 -4.69
CA TYR A 145 8.48 -10.67 -3.85
C TYR A 145 6.98 -10.30 -3.91
N ILE A 146 6.65 -9.06 -4.31
CA ILE A 146 5.26 -8.63 -4.54
C ILE A 146 4.56 -9.46 -5.63
N ASP A 147 5.33 -10.12 -6.50
CA ASP A 147 4.82 -10.99 -7.57
C ASP A 147 4.20 -12.28 -7.04
N ASP A 148 4.46 -12.62 -5.77
CA ASP A 148 3.83 -13.76 -5.10
C ASP A 148 2.45 -13.39 -4.53
N PHE A 149 2.03 -12.13 -4.54
CA PHE A 149 0.69 -11.75 -4.13
C PHE A 149 -0.33 -12.09 -5.24
N PRO A 150 -1.44 -12.80 -4.94
CA PRO A 150 -2.37 -13.27 -5.98
C PRO A 150 -3.29 -12.17 -6.57
N GLY A 151 -3.23 -10.94 -6.05
CA GLY A 151 -4.02 -9.80 -6.53
C GLY A 151 -3.13 -8.64 -6.97
N PRO A 152 -3.71 -7.44 -7.19
CA PRO A 152 -2.93 -6.24 -7.47
C PRO A 152 -1.91 -5.95 -6.37
N ALA A 153 -0.65 -5.85 -6.77
CA ALA A 153 0.45 -5.55 -5.86
C ALA A 153 1.46 -4.60 -6.51
N ILE A 154 1.89 -3.61 -5.73
CA ILE A 154 2.90 -2.63 -6.11
C ILE A 154 3.95 -2.48 -5.02
N LEU A 155 5.14 -2.03 -5.42
CA LEU A 155 6.17 -1.51 -4.51
C LEU A 155 6.42 -0.05 -4.88
N VAL A 156 6.17 0.83 -3.92
CA VAL A 156 6.31 2.28 -4.07
C VAL A 156 7.64 2.72 -3.49
N GLU A 157 8.48 3.28 -4.34
CA GLU A 157 9.67 4.02 -3.95
C GLU A 157 9.26 5.50 -3.79
N PHE A 158 9.05 5.97 -2.56
CA PHE A 158 8.59 7.34 -2.30
C PHE A 158 9.64 8.42 -2.62
N GLY A 159 10.84 8.03 -3.03
CA GLY A 159 11.98 8.90 -3.32
C GLY A 159 13.24 8.43 -2.57
N PRO A 160 14.34 9.18 -2.60
CA PRO A 160 15.59 8.77 -1.97
C PRO A 160 15.48 8.68 -0.45
N THR A 161 16.24 7.77 0.13
CA THR A 161 16.49 7.69 1.57
C THR A 161 17.29 8.91 2.02
N ARG A 162 16.64 9.81 2.74
CA ARG A 162 17.17 11.05 3.33
C ARG A 162 16.25 11.54 4.44
N PRO A 163 16.62 12.56 5.23
CA PRO A 163 15.69 13.23 6.12
C PRO A 163 14.49 13.76 5.34
N ILE A 164 13.30 13.46 5.85
CA ILE A 164 12.02 13.90 5.29
C ILE A 164 11.25 14.60 6.40
N SER A 165 10.78 15.81 6.13
CA SER A 165 9.97 16.56 7.09
C SER A 165 8.62 15.88 7.32
N ARG A 166 8.00 16.12 8.48
CA ARG A 166 6.63 15.64 8.75
C ARG A 166 5.64 16.11 7.68
N ALA A 167 5.77 17.36 7.23
CA ALA A 167 4.90 17.94 6.20
C ALA A 167 5.06 17.22 4.86
N GLU A 168 6.30 16.93 4.43
CA GLU A 168 6.57 16.21 3.19
C GLU A 168 6.02 14.77 3.24
N ARG A 169 6.23 14.05 4.34
CA ARG A 169 5.67 12.70 4.55
C ARG A 169 4.14 12.68 4.46
N ILE A 170 3.50 13.67 5.10
CA ILE A 170 2.05 13.85 5.07
C ILE A 170 1.58 14.12 3.64
N ALA A 171 2.21 15.05 2.93
CA ALA A 171 1.83 15.39 1.56
C ALA A 171 1.93 14.17 0.63
N ARG A 172 3.01 13.39 0.73
CA ARG A 172 3.18 12.14 -0.04
C ARG A 172 2.12 11.09 0.29
N ALA A 173 1.81 10.90 1.58
CA ALA A 173 0.77 9.98 2.02
C ALA A 173 -0.62 10.38 1.48
N GLN A 174 -0.95 11.67 1.60
CA GLN A 174 -2.20 12.25 1.09
C GLN A 174 -2.33 12.07 -0.42
N ALA A 175 -1.26 12.38 -1.16
CA ALA A 175 -1.27 12.33 -2.61
C ALA A 175 -1.61 10.93 -3.14
N VAL A 176 -1.00 9.88 -2.58
CA VAL A 176 -1.22 8.51 -3.07
C VAL A 176 -2.45 7.83 -2.48
N ALA A 177 -3.00 8.30 -1.35
CA ALA A 177 -4.16 7.67 -0.71
C ALA A 177 -5.41 7.67 -1.61
N SER A 178 -5.70 8.79 -2.29
CA SER A 178 -6.85 8.92 -3.19
C SER A 178 -6.81 7.97 -4.39
N PRO A 179 -5.73 7.91 -5.21
CA PRO A 179 -5.68 6.97 -6.34
C PRO A 179 -5.70 5.50 -5.89
N ILE A 180 -5.05 5.16 -4.77
CA ILE A 180 -5.13 3.81 -4.19
C ILE A 180 -6.59 3.46 -3.84
N ALA A 181 -7.29 4.38 -3.16
CA ALA A 181 -8.69 4.19 -2.80
C ALA A 181 -9.57 4.05 -4.05
N GLU A 182 -9.44 4.94 -5.02
CA GLU A 182 -10.22 4.89 -6.27
C GLU A 182 -10.03 3.57 -7.02
N PHE A 183 -8.78 3.12 -7.16
CA PHE A 183 -8.49 1.81 -7.75
C PHE A 183 -9.14 0.69 -6.93
N ALA A 184 -8.99 0.70 -5.60
CA ALA A 184 -9.59 -0.30 -4.73
C ALA A 184 -11.13 -0.34 -4.82
N ARG A 185 -11.82 0.79 -5.05
CA ARG A 185 -13.28 0.78 -5.28
C ARG A 185 -13.66 0.00 -6.53
N ARG A 186 -12.94 0.21 -7.64
CA ARG A 186 -13.22 -0.42 -8.93
C ARG A 186 -12.85 -1.90 -8.96
N TRP A 187 -11.73 -2.24 -8.32
CA TRP A 187 -11.19 -3.62 -8.34
C TRP A 187 -11.97 -4.60 -7.45
N THR A 188 -12.80 -4.08 -6.55
CA THR A 188 -13.51 -4.89 -5.55
C THR A 188 -15.03 -4.86 -5.69
N ALA A 189 -15.54 -4.01 -6.59
CA ALA A 189 -16.92 -4.03 -7.08
C ALA A 189 -17.09 -5.12 -8.15
#